data_AF-A0A7Y4XWV3-F1
#
_entry.id   AF-A0A7Y4XWV3-F1
#
_cell.length_a   1.000
_cell.length_b   1.000
_cell.length_c   1.000
_cell.angle_alpha   90.00
_cell.angle_beta   90.00
_cell.angle_gamma   90.00
#
_symmetry.space_group_name_H-M   'P 1'
#
loop_
_entity.id
_entity.type
_entity.pdbx_description
1 polymer ?
#
loop_
_entity_poly.entity_id
_entity_poly.type
_entity_poly.pdbx_seq_one_letter_code
_entity_poly.pdbx_strand_id
1 'polypeptide(L)'
;MPEHQRYYRKALTTKGLIYLAGAELEIAVKNFSVTGLLAELLSNSVIHNVTDLFKAIENSSSLVDIYLPDMRLAGEVRIARADMLDEGEGSLLMALEFIHIAYDIDAVFYKRKVYRKNIEATGSIFLNGRKHSFKTINVSVEGLMISLPGKIDFIAGLVAAFEFEYLGLLGEVEVMWIDDDANDGTLMGLRYVRMEKESIKGIPSFSKIAA
;
A
#
# COMPACT_ATOMS: atom_id res chain seq x y z
N MET A 1 -5.07 39.87 -7.36
CA MET A 1 -4.49 38.53 -7.54
C MET A 1 -4.31 37.97 -6.14
N PRO A 2 -5.09 36.96 -5.70
CA PRO A 2 -4.90 36.40 -4.37
C PRO A 2 -3.59 35.62 -4.36
N GLU A 3 -2.71 35.92 -3.41
CA GLU A 3 -1.53 35.12 -3.14
C GLU A 3 -1.96 33.69 -2.85
N HIS A 4 -1.47 32.73 -3.66
CA HIS A 4 -1.63 31.32 -3.35
C HIS A 4 -1.02 31.07 -1.97
N GLN A 5 -1.86 30.77 -0.98
CA GLN A 5 -1.46 30.40 0.37
C GLN A 5 -0.60 29.14 0.28
N ARG A 6 0.73 29.32 0.21
CA ARG A 6 1.68 28.21 0.20
C ARG A 6 1.71 27.64 1.61
N TYR A 7 1.33 26.37 1.75
CA TYR A 7 1.48 25.67 3.02
C TYR A 7 2.94 25.71 3.47
N TYR A 8 3.14 25.91 4.77
CA TYR A 8 4.47 25.88 5.38
C TYR A 8 5.16 24.56 5.05
N ARG A 9 6.42 24.63 4.58
CA ARG A 9 7.25 23.46 4.25
C ARG A 9 8.43 23.41 5.20
N LYS A 10 8.61 22.27 5.86
CA LYS A 10 9.80 22.01 6.67
C LYS A 10 10.84 21.31 5.81
N ALA A 11 12.07 21.84 5.80
CA ALA A 11 13.21 21.12 5.26
C ALA A 11 13.45 19.89 6.14
N LEU A 12 13.42 18.72 5.53
CA LEU A 12 13.59 17.44 6.19
C LEU A 12 14.44 16.60 5.26
N THR A 13 15.47 15.95 5.78
CA THR A 13 16.27 15.00 5.01
C THR A 13 16.09 13.63 5.67
N THR A 14 15.01 12.97 5.29
CA THR A 14 14.70 11.58 5.69
C THR A 14 14.64 10.71 4.46
N LYS A 15 14.89 9.41 4.64
CA LYS A 15 14.66 8.41 3.61
C LYS A 15 13.23 7.86 3.70
N GLY A 16 12.80 7.22 2.62
CA GLY A 16 11.54 6.49 2.53
C GLY A 16 11.54 5.54 1.35
N LEU A 17 10.43 4.83 1.16
CA LEU A 17 10.16 3.97 0.01
C LEU A 17 8.97 4.51 -0.78
N ILE A 18 9.01 4.31 -2.09
CA ILE A 18 7.89 4.48 -3.01
C ILE A 18 7.71 3.17 -3.79
N TYR A 19 6.48 2.71 -3.94
CA TYR A 19 6.16 1.56 -4.79
C TYR A 19 5.74 2.04 -6.18
N LEU A 20 6.64 1.87 -7.14
CA LEU A 20 6.49 2.38 -8.50
C LEU A 20 6.97 1.33 -9.49
N ALA A 21 6.27 1.18 -10.61
CA ALA A 21 6.59 0.20 -11.65
C ALA A 21 6.72 -1.26 -11.16
N GLY A 22 6.04 -1.61 -10.07
CA GLY A 22 6.12 -2.93 -9.46
C GLY A 22 7.36 -3.16 -8.58
N ALA A 23 8.11 -2.12 -8.26
CA ALA A 23 9.30 -2.18 -7.41
C ALA A 23 9.20 -1.20 -6.24
N GLU A 24 9.77 -1.58 -5.10
CA GLU A 24 10.05 -0.66 -3.99
C GLU A 24 11.36 0.08 -4.30
N LEU A 25 11.27 1.40 -4.43
CA LEU A 25 12.40 2.27 -4.74
C LEU A 25 12.66 3.22 -3.58
N GLU A 26 13.93 3.50 -3.30
CA GLU A 26 14.30 4.45 -2.26
C GLU A 26 14.08 5.90 -2.70
N ILE A 27 13.55 6.71 -1.80
CA ILE A 27 13.40 8.15 -1.96
C ILE A 27 14.09 8.90 -0.83
N ALA A 28 14.65 10.06 -1.14
CA ALA A 28 15.07 11.06 -0.16
C ALA A 28 14.05 12.20 -0.13
N VAL A 29 13.35 12.36 0.99
CA VAL A 29 12.46 13.51 1.21
C VAL A 29 13.33 14.76 1.33
N LYS A 30 12.97 15.82 0.60
CA LYS A 30 13.65 17.13 0.61
C LYS A 30 12.88 18.14 1.44
N ASN A 31 11.56 18.10 1.34
CA ASN A 31 10.67 18.87 2.18
C ASN A 31 9.30 18.21 2.27
N PHE A 32 8.56 18.61 3.29
CA PHE A 32 7.24 18.06 3.62
C PHE A 32 6.28 19.20 3.97
N SER A 33 5.00 19.03 3.62
CA SER A 33 3.87 19.87 4.05
C SER A 33 2.70 18.98 4.47
N VAL A 34 1.61 19.60 4.92
CA VAL A 34 0.38 18.90 5.30
C VAL A 34 -0.31 18.22 4.11
N THR A 35 -0.03 18.67 2.88
CA THR A 35 -0.71 18.20 1.67
C THR A 35 0.16 17.31 0.79
N GLY A 36 1.45 17.17 1.10
CA GLY A 36 2.36 16.44 0.23
C GLY A 36 3.82 16.62 0.59
N LEU A 37 4.68 16.12 -0.28
CA LEU A 37 6.12 16.17 -0.09
C LEU A 37 6.86 16.35 -1.42
N LEU A 38 8.10 16.82 -1.31
CA LEU A 38 9.05 16.81 -2.41
C LEU A 38 10.07 15.71 -2.11
N ALA A 39 10.22 14.76 -3.02
CA ALA A 39 11.13 13.64 -2.89
C ALA A 39 12.05 13.54 -4.09
N GLU A 40 13.30 13.22 -3.83
CA GLU A 40 14.25 12.77 -4.84
C GLU A 40 14.19 11.24 -4.91
N LEU A 41 14.00 10.68 -6.10
CA LEU A 41 14.18 9.27 -6.35
C LEU A 41 15.67 8.96 -6.40
N LEU A 42 16.13 8.11 -5.49
CA LEU A 42 17.53 7.70 -5.47
C LEU A 42 17.78 6.77 -6.66
N SER A 43 19.01 6.84 -7.20
CA SER A 43 19.40 6.07 -8.38
C SER A 43 19.01 4.60 -8.25
N ASN A 44 18.31 4.09 -9.25
CA ASN A 44 17.80 2.73 -9.27
C ASN A 44 17.87 2.16 -10.69
N SER A 45 17.63 0.86 -10.82
CA SER A 45 17.70 0.14 -12.11
C SER A 45 16.41 0.16 -12.92
N VAL A 46 15.37 0.87 -12.46
CA VAL A 46 14.00 0.77 -12.99
C VAL A 46 13.55 2.07 -13.65
N ILE A 47 13.89 3.22 -13.06
CA ILE A 47 13.49 4.55 -13.51
C ILE A 47 14.74 5.41 -13.62
N HIS A 48 15.15 5.70 -14.86
CA HIS A 48 16.36 6.48 -15.13
C HIS A 48 16.06 7.93 -15.50
N ASN A 49 14.87 8.21 -16.02
CA ASN A 49 14.48 9.54 -16.47
C ASN A 49 12.98 9.78 -16.29
N VAL A 50 12.56 11.03 -16.53
CA VAL A 50 11.16 11.47 -16.46
C VAL A 50 10.26 10.68 -17.43
N THR A 51 10.76 10.31 -18.62
CA THR A 51 10.00 9.52 -19.59
C THR A 51 9.71 8.11 -19.07
N ASP A 52 10.67 7.46 -18.41
CA ASP A 52 10.49 6.16 -17.78
C ASP A 52 9.47 6.23 -16.63
N LEU A 53 9.53 7.30 -15.83
CA LEU A 53 8.53 7.58 -14.80
C LEU A 53 7.13 7.70 -15.41
N PHE A 54 6.97 8.53 -16.45
CA PHE A 54 5.67 8.73 -17.08
C PHE A 54 5.14 7.43 -17.70
N LYS A 55 5.98 6.64 -18.37
CA LYS A 55 5.59 5.31 -18.87
C LYS A 55 5.15 4.36 -17.75
N ALA A 56 5.82 4.41 -16.60
CA ALA A 56 5.45 3.60 -15.44
C ALA A 56 4.05 3.96 -14.92
N ILE A 57 3.70 5.25 -14.91
CA ILE A 57 2.41 5.72 -14.36
C ILE A 57 1.29 5.84 -15.40
N GLU A 58 1.60 5.88 -16.70
CA GLU A 58 0.63 5.98 -17.80
C GLU A 58 -0.36 4.80 -17.78
N ASN A 59 0.11 3.63 -17.31
CA ASN A 59 -0.69 2.43 -17.15
C ASN A 59 -1.23 2.23 -15.71
N SER A 60 -0.87 3.09 -14.76
CA SER A 60 -1.16 2.92 -13.33
C SER A 60 -1.52 4.25 -12.65
N SER A 61 -2.68 4.82 -13.00
CA SER A 61 -3.45 5.89 -12.32
C SER A 61 -2.73 7.11 -11.72
N SER A 62 -1.43 7.31 -11.94
CA SER A 62 -0.54 8.25 -11.20
C SER A 62 -0.52 8.08 -9.67
N LEU A 63 -1.25 7.09 -9.13
CA LEU A 63 -1.33 6.78 -7.72
C LEU A 63 -0.30 5.72 -7.36
N VAL A 64 0.50 6.02 -6.36
CA VAL A 64 1.61 5.18 -5.91
C VAL A 64 1.62 5.10 -4.40
N ASP A 65 2.06 3.98 -3.87
CA ASP A 65 2.16 3.78 -2.42
C ASP A 65 3.49 4.34 -1.91
N ILE A 66 3.49 4.97 -0.74
CA ILE A 66 4.70 5.46 -0.06
C ILE A 66 4.81 4.91 1.35
N TYR A 67 6.03 4.89 1.86
CA TYR A 67 6.34 4.67 3.27
C TYR A 67 7.50 5.56 3.72
N LEU A 68 7.29 6.31 4.80
CA LEU A 68 8.26 7.20 5.44
C LEU A 68 8.44 6.74 6.89
N PRO A 69 9.49 5.92 7.18
CA PRO A 69 9.66 5.30 8.50
C PRO A 69 9.87 6.32 9.62
N ASP A 70 10.75 7.31 9.43
CA ASP A 70 11.04 8.35 10.43
C ASP A 70 9.81 9.20 10.78
N MET A 71 8.80 9.20 9.91
CA MET A 71 7.54 9.91 10.10
C MET A 71 6.38 8.99 10.50
N ARG A 72 6.61 7.68 10.58
CA ARG A 72 5.60 6.65 10.82
C ARG A 72 4.39 6.80 9.87
N LEU A 73 4.66 7.11 8.60
CA LEU A 73 3.65 7.46 7.61
C LEU A 73 3.70 6.51 6.42
N ALA A 74 2.55 6.04 5.97
CA ALA A 74 2.40 5.29 4.72
C ALA A 74 1.04 5.58 4.12
N GLY A 75 0.91 5.34 2.83
CA GLY A 75 -0.34 5.61 2.15
C GLY A 75 -0.18 5.75 0.65
N GLU A 76 -1.25 6.21 0.03
CA GLU A 76 -1.31 6.47 -1.41
C GLU A 76 -1.10 7.96 -1.67
N VAL A 77 -0.24 8.24 -2.64
CA VAL A 77 0.05 9.59 -3.12
C VAL A 77 -0.10 9.66 -4.63
N ARG A 78 -0.33 10.87 -5.12
CA ARG A 78 -0.30 11.17 -6.54
C ARG A 78 1.02 11.85 -6.90
N ILE A 79 1.64 11.40 -7.99
CA ILE A 79 2.75 12.14 -8.60
C ILE A 79 2.17 13.33 -9.36
N ALA A 80 2.31 14.54 -8.81
CA ALA A 80 1.78 15.77 -9.38
C ALA A 80 2.74 16.40 -10.41
N ARG A 81 4.05 16.25 -10.19
CA ARG A 81 5.10 16.74 -11.11
C ARG A 81 6.37 15.92 -10.93
N ALA A 82 7.17 15.81 -11.99
CA ALA A 82 8.54 15.35 -11.90
C ALA A 82 9.47 16.20 -12.76
N ASP A 83 10.68 16.44 -12.25
CA ASP A 83 11.74 17.20 -12.91
C ASP A 83 13.08 16.44 -12.76
N MET A 84 14.01 16.61 -13.70
CA MET A 84 15.39 16.17 -13.52
C MET A 84 16.18 17.28 -12.82
N LEU A 85 16.96 16.93 -11.80
CA LEU A 85 17.83 17.92 -11.12
C LEU A 85 19.01 18.35 -11.99
N ASP A 86 19.50 17.49 -12.89
CA ASP A 86 20.57 17.78 -13.85
C ASP A 86 20.28 17.10 -15.21
N GLU A 87 20.69 17.72 -16.33
CA GLU A 87 20.63 17.13 -17.66
C GLU A 87 21.66 15.99 -17.78
N GLY A 88 21.19 14.74 -17.79
CA GLY A 88 22.04 13.54 -17.93
C GLY A 88 21.77 12.51 -16.83
N GLU A 89 22.67 12.42 -15.85
CA GLU A 89 22.63 11.49 -14.69
C GLU A 89 22.00 12.11 -13.43
N GLY A 90 21.23 13.18 -13.59
CA GLY A 90 20.57 13.86 -12.50
C GLY A 90 19.55 12.95 -11.79
N SER A 91 19.38 13.15 -10.49
CA SER A 91 18.33 12.47 -9.75
C SER A 91 16.96 13.05 -10.07
N LEU A 92 15.97 12.17 -10.15
CA LEU A 92 14.60 12.54 -10.48
C LEU A 92 13.92 13.13 -9.25
N LEU A 93 13.47 14.37 -9.35
CA LEU A 93 12.72 15.05 -8.30
C LEU A 93 11.22 14.92 -8.58
N MET A 94 10.46 14.50 -7.59
CA MET A 94 9.02 14.28 -7.67
C MET A 94 8.28 15.14 -6.64
N ALA A 95 7.26 15.86 -7.09
CA ALA A 95 6.27 16.48 -6.23
C ALA A 95 5.11 15.49 -6.02
N LEU A 96 4.90 15.07 -4.78
CA LEU A 96 3.90 14.09 -4.39
C LEU A 96 2.78 14.74 -3.58
N GLU A 97 1.53 14.45 -3.91
CA GLU A 97 0.33 14.91 -3.20
C GLU A 97 -0.30 13.77 -2.41
N PHE A 98 -0.66 14.02 -1.15
CA PHE A 98 -1.31 13.02 -0.31
C PHE A 98 -2.75 12.78 -0.73
N ILE A 99 -3.12 11.52 -0.92
CA ILE A 99 -4.50 11.10 -1.21
C ILE A 99 -5.09 10.40 0.00
N HIS A 100 -4.44 9.31 0.43
CA HIS A 100 -4.81 8.58 1.63
C HIS A 100 -3.54 8.30 2.42
N ILE A 101 -3.37 8.94 3.56
CA ILE A 101 -2.21 8.74 4.44
C ILE A 101 -2.68 8.25 5.80
N ALA A 102 -2.00 7.23 6.31
CA ALA A 102 -2.12 6.81 7.69
C ALA A 102 -0.93 7.38 8.46
N TYR A 103 -1.23 8.09 9.54
CA TYR A 103 -0.25 8.51 10.53
C TYR A 103 -0.11 7.44 11.60
N ASP A 104 1.04 7.45 12.26
CA ASP A 104 1.26 6.67 13.46
C ASP A 104 1.27 5.16 13.24
N ILE A 105 1.96 4.76 12.16
CA ILE A 105 2.17 3.34 11.86
C ILE A 105 2.81 2.62 13.05
N ASP A 106 3.60 3.31 13.89
CA ASP A 106 4.21 2.71 15.08
C ASP A 106 3.57 2.95 16.47
N ALA A 107 2.51 3.75 16.68
CA ALA A 107 1.69 3.55 17.90
C ALA A 107 0.79 2.31 17.76
N VAL A 108 0.60 1.86 16.52
CA VAL A 108 0.04 0.53 16.18
C VAL A 108 1.13 -0.57 16.18
N PHE A 109 2.38 -0.21 16.52
CA PHE A 109 3.39 -0.99 17.26
C PHE A 109 2.99 -2.35 17.81
N TYR A 110 1.85 -2.36 18.51
CA TYR A 110 1.41 -3.51 19.29
C TYR A 110 0.48 -4.49 18.57
N LYS A 111 0.07 -4.27 17.31
CA LYS A 111 -0.75 -5.28 16.59
C LYS A 111 -0.52 -5.44 15.09
N ARG A 112 0.14 -4.53 14.36
CA ARG A 112 0.24 -4.65 12.87
C ARG A 112 1.66 -4.40 12.38
N LYS A 113 2.26 -5.42 11.75
CA LYS A 113 3.66 -5.43 11.29
C LYS A 113 3.88 -4.99 9.83
N VAL A 114 2.80 -4.85 9.05
CA VAL A 114 2.88 -4.75 7.58
C VAL A 114 1.85 -3.77 7.01
N TYR A 115 2.26 -3.02 5.98
CA TYR A 115 1.40 -2.09 5.23
C TYR A 115 0.20 -2.80 4.58
N ARG A 116 -0.94 -2.10 4.52
CA ARG A 116 -2.17 -2.61 3.89
C ARG A 116 -2.65 -1.64 2.83
N LYS A 117 -2.81 -2.13 1.61
CA LYS A 117 -3.38 -1.41 0.47
C LYS A 117 -4.88 -1.61 0.42
N ASN A 118 -5.65 -0.55 0.27
CA ASN A 118 -7.08 -0.65 0.05
C ASN A 118 -7.33 -1.17 -1.36
N ILE A 119 -8.00 -2.32 -1.45
CA ILE A 119 -8.36 -2.96 -2.72
C ILE A 119 -9.78 -3.44 -2.55
N GLU A 120 -10.66 -2.96 -3.42
CA GLU A 120 -12.05 -3.42 -3.49
C GLU A 120 -12.21 -4.33 -4.70
N ALA A 121 -12.01 -5.63 -4.47
CA ALA A 121 -12.23 -6.66 -5.47
C ALA A 121 -12.86 -7.91 -4.84
N THR A 122 -13.52 -8.72 -5.66
CA THR A 122 -14.18 -9.94 -5.20
C THR A 122 -13.23 -11.13 -5.16
N GLY A 123 -13.44 -12.02 -4.21
CA GLY A 123 -12.79 -13.32 -4.14
C GLY A 123 -13.71 -14.36 -3.51
N SER A 124 -13.18 -15.51 -3.16
CA SER A 124 -13.95 -16.57 -2.53
C SER A 124 -13.19 -17.32 -1.45
N ILE A 125 -13.93 -17.80 -0.45
CA ILE A 125 -13.39 -18.54 0.70
C ILE A 125 -14.28 -19.75 0.98
N PHE A 126 -13.67 -20.88 1.29
CA PHE A 126 -14.37 -22.10 1.68
C PHE A 126 -14.50 -22.17 3.19
N LEU A 127 -15.71 -22.01 3.68
CA LEU A 127 -16.04 -22.05 5.10
C LEU A 127 -17.22 -22.99 5.34
N ASN A 128 -17.19 -23.79 6.41
CA ASN A 128 -18.24 -24.78 6.71
C ASN A 128 -18.60 -25.71 5.52
N GLY A 129 -17.59 -26.08 4.70
CA GLY A 129 -17.80 -26.91 3.53
C GLY A 129 -18.55 -26.24 2.37
N ARG A 130 -18.73 -24.92 2.39
CA ARG A 130 -19.39 -24.14 1.34
C ARG A 130 -18.47 -23.02 0.83
N LYS A 131 -18.59 -22.71 -0.46
CA LYS A 131 -17.89 -21.57 -1.08
C LYS A 131 -18.69 -20.30 -0.82
N HIS A 132 -18.07 -19.30 -0.21
CA HIS A 132 -18.62 -17.97 0.00
C HIS A 132 -17.89 -16.95 -0.87
N SER A 133 -18.63 -16.05 -1.51
CA SER A 133 -18.04 -14.88 -2.19
C SER A 133 -17.82 -13.75 -1.18
N PHE A 134 -16.64 -13.13 -1.22
CA PHE A 134 -16.30 -11.99 -0.38
C PHE A 134 -15.91 -10.78 -1.21
N LYS A 135 -15.96 -9.60 -0.59
CA LYS A 135 -15.28 -8.38 -1.08
C LYS A 135 -14.05 -8.11 -0.22
N THR A 136 -12.93 -7.80 -0.85
CA THR A 136 -11.75 -7.29 -0.14
C THR A 136 -12.00 -5.85 0.33
N ILE A 137 -11.44 -5.53 1.48
CA ILE A 137 -11.37 -4.17 2.03
C ILE A 137 -9.93 -3.68 1.92
N ASN A 138 -8.97 -4.48 2.39
CA ASN A 138 -7.54 -4.22 2.25
C ASN A 138 -6.72 -5.50 2.17
N VAL A 139 -5.53 -5.37 1.60
CA VAL A 139 -4.58 -6.47 1.36
C VAL A 139 -3.19 -6.05 1.79
N SER A 140 -2.46 -6.99 2.39
CA SER A 140 -1.05 -6.85 2.78
C SER A 140 -0.26 -8.06 2.32
N VAL A 141 1.07 -8.05 2.50
CA VAL A 141 1.87 -9.25 2.23
C VAL A 141 1.64 -10.39 3.24
N GLU A 142 0.99 -10.11 4.38
CA GLU A 142 0.71 -11.10 5.43
C GLU A 142 -0.75 -11.56 5.50
N GLY A 143 -1.67 -10.88 4.81
CA GLY A 143 -3.09 -11.23 4.90
C GLY A 143 -4.05 -10.24 4.26
N LEU A 144 -5.34 -10.52 4.46
CA LEU A 144 -6.47 -9.83 3.86
C LEU A 144 -7.43 -9.34 4.95
N MET A 145 -8.16 -8.27 4.68
CA MET A 145 -9.44 -8.00 5.33
C MET A 145 -10.54 -8.14 4.30
N ILE A 146 -11.56 -8.92 4.62
CA ILE A 146 -12.69 -9.19 3.72
C ILE A 146 -14.03 -8.86 4.40
N SER A 147 -15.03 -8.56 3.58
CA SER A 147 -16.44 -8.49 3.96
C SER A 147 -17.20 -9.62 3.27
N LEU A 148 -18.00 -10.35 4.05
CA LEU A 148 -18.89 -11.40 3.60
C LEU A 148 -20.35 -10.96 3.76
N PRO A 149 -21.25 -11.28 2.81
CA PRO A 149 -22.66 -10.98 2.95
C PRO A 149 -23.31 -11.86 4.03
N GLY A 150 -24.06 -11.23 4.93
CA GLY A 150 -24.73 -11.88 6.04
C GLY A 150 -23.82 -12.17 7.24
N LYS A 151 -24.46 -12.51 8.37
CA LYS A 151 -23.76 -12.94 9.58
C LYS A 151 -23.34 -14.40 9.45
N ILE A 152 -22.06 -14.66 9.71
CA ILE A 152 -21.58 -16.04 9.80
C ILE A 152 -20.84 -16.24 11.12
N ASP A 153 -21.35 -17.17 11.92
CA ASP A 153 -20.74 -17.55 13.18
C ASP A 153 -19.51 -18.43 12.93
N PHE A 154 -18.33 -17.89 13.21
CA PHE A 154 -17.07 -18.64 13.15
C PHE A 154 -16.18 -18.33 14.36
N ILE A 155 -15.19 -19.19 14.54
CA ILE A 155 -14.21 -19.09 15.61
C ILE A 155 -12.87 -18.67 15.01
N ALA A 156 -12.21 -17.70 15.64
CA ALA A 156 -10.84 -17.33 15.29
C ALA A 156 -9.90 -18.54 15.44
N GLY A 157 -8.90 -18.64 14.56
CA GLY A 157 -7.99 -19.78 14.44
C GLY A 157 -8.41 -20.82 13.41
N LEU A 158 -9.61 -20.69 12.80
CA LEU A 158 -10.02 -21.57 11.71
C LEU A 158 -9.15 -21.35 10.47
N VAL A 159 -8.62 -22.44 9.90
CA VAL A 159 -7.93 -22.41 8.60
C VAL A 159 -8.91 -22.75 7.48
N ALA A 160 -8.90 -21.94 6.42
CA ALA A 160 -9.81 -22.04 5.30
C ALA A 160 -9.06 -21.86 3.97
N ALA A 161 -9.50 -22.60 2.95
CA ALA A 161 -9.02 -22.39 1.59
C ALA A 161 -9.65 -21.11 1.01
N PHE A 162 -8.88 -20.31 0.28
CA PHE A 162 -9.35 -19.10 -0.38
C PHE A 162 -8.76 -18.94 -1.77
N GLU A 163 -9.48 -18.19 -2.61
CA GLU A 163 -9.10 -17.83 -3.96
C GLU A 163 -9.40 -16.35 -4.17
N PHE A 164 -8.40 -15.60 -4.61
CA PHE A 164 -8.50 -14.18 -4.93
C PHE A 164 -7.84 -13.89 -6.27
N GLU A 165 -8.63 -14.07 -7.34
CA GLU A 165 -8.18 -13.98 -8.74
C GLU A 165 -7.57 -12.63 -9.11
N TYR A 166 -8.04 -11.52 -8.51
CA TYR A 166 -7.54 -10.17 -8.80
C TYR A 166 -6.01 -10.05 -8.61
N LEU A 167 -5.46 -10.71 -7.58
CA LEU A 167 -4.02 -10.80 -7.34
C LEU A 167 -3.44 -12.18 -7.74
N GLY A 168 -4.27 -13.04 -8.33
CA GLY A 168 -3.97 -14.44 -8.64
C GLY A 168 -3.46 -15.19 -7.42
N LEU A 169 -4.12 -15.03 -6.26
CA LEU A 169 -3.77 -15.72 -5.03
C LEU A 169 -4.69 -16.92 -4.83
N LEU A 170 -4.08 -18.05 -4.47
CA LEU A 170 -4.75 -19.28 -4.10
C LEU A 170 -3.97 -19.90 -2.94
N GLY A 171 -4.68 -20.41 -1.94
CA GLY A 171 -4.03 -21.06 -0.79
C GLY A 171 -4.93 -21.14 0.44
N GLU A 172 -4.29 -21.07 1.61
CA GLU A 172 -4.91 -21.22 2.92
C GLU A 172 -4.69 -19.97 3.76
N VAL A 173 -5.75 -19.58 4.47
CA VAL A 173 -5.77 -18.46 5.40
C VAL A 173 -6.30 -18.90 6.76
N GLU A 174 -5.81 -18.26 7.81
CA GLU A 174 -6.34 -18.39 9.17
C GLU A 174 -7.20 -17.18 9.51
N VAL A 175 -8.38 -17.43 10.07
CA VAL A 175 -9.28 -16.40 10.59
C VAL A 175 -8.69 -15.82 11.88
N MET A 176 -8.22 -14.58 11.84
CA MET A 176 -7.60 -13.92 13.00
C MET A 176 -8.62 -13.27 13.92
N TRP A 177 -9.66 -12.69 13.34
CA TRP A 177 -10.75 -12.03 14.06
C TRP A 177 -11.96 -11.87 13.15
N ILE A 178 -13.11 -11.65 13.77
CA ILE A 178 -14.40 -11.45 13.13
C ILE A 178 -15.08 -10.26 13.79
N ASP A 179 -15.74 -9.44 13.01
CA ASP A 179 -16.54 -8.31 13.47
C ASP A 179 -17.81 -8.16 12.62
N ASP A 180 -18.79 -7.41 13.13
CA ASP A 180 -20.00 -7.08 12.39
C ASP A 180 -19.70 -5.97 11.37
N ASP A 181 -20.15 -6.14 10.12
CA ASP A 181 -20.16 -5.07 9.11
C ASP A 181 -21.37 -4.14 9.33
N ALA A 182 -21.26 -2.88 8.92
CA ALA A 182 -22.31 -1.87 9.06
C ALA A 182 -23.61 -2.22 8.29
N ASN A 183 -23.54 -3.18 7.36
CA ASN A 183 -24.65 -3.63 6.51
C ASN A 183 -25.12 -5.06 6.84
N ASP A 184 -25.09 -5.47 8.11
CA ASP A 184 -25.47 -6.82 8.55
C ASP A 184 -24.62 -7.94 7.89
N GLY A 185 -23.42 -7.57 7.45
CA GLY A 185 -22.40 -8.48 6.92
C GLY A 185 -21.41 -8.90 7.99
N THR A 186 -20.43 -9.70 7.59
CA THR A 186 -19.33 -10.15 8.46
C THR A 186 -18.01 -9.59 7.95
N LEU A 187 -17.32 -8.81 8.77
CA LEU A 187 -15.93 -8.42 8.54
C LEU A 187 -15.00 -9.48 9.11
N MET A 188 -13.97 -9.86 8.34
CA MET A 188 -13.04 -10.89 8.75
C MET A 188 -11.61 -10.48 8.43
N GLY A 189 -10.75 -10.59 9.45
CA GLY A 189 -9.30 -10.50 9.28
C GLY A 189 -8.71 -11.86 9.02
N LEU A 190 -7.96 -12.00 7.93
CA LEU A 190 -7.35 -13.23 7.47
C LEU A 190 -5.84 -13.08 7.45
N ARG A 191 -5.11 -14.11 7.91
CA ARG A 191 -3.65 -14.23 7.78
C ARG A 191 -3.31 -15.34 6.80
N TYR A 192 -2.37 -15.12 5.89
CA TYR A 192 -1.89 -16.19 5.02
C TYR A 192 -1.15 -17.26 5.83
N VAL A 193 -1.56 -18.51 5.67
CA VAL A 193 -0.87 -19.68 6.24
C VAL A 193 0.00 -20.33 5.17
N ARG A 194 -0.57 -20.47 3.97
CA ARG A 194 0.11 -21.01 2.80
C ARG A 194 -0.40 -20.33 1.55
N MET A 195 0.50 -19.89 0.69
CA MET A 195 0.18 -19.36 -0.62
C MET A 195 0.95 -20.13 -1.68
N GLU A 196 0.37 -20.28 -2.86
CA GLU A 196 1.11 -20.83 -4.02
C GLU A 196 2.21 -19.89 -4.52
N LYS A 197 2.11 -18.59 -4.20
CA LYS A 197 3.07 -17.56 -4.58
C LYS A 197 3.80 -17.02 -3.34
N GLU A 198 5.11 -16.83 -3.48
CA GLU A 198 5.96 -16.24 -2.44
C GLU A 198 5.88 -14.70 -2.41
N SER A 199 5.44 -14.07 -3.50
CA SER A 199 5.26 -12.62 -3.58
C SER A 199 3.93 -12.22 -4.21
N ILE A 200 3.37 -11.10 -3.75
CA ILE A 200 2.09 -10.56 -4.21
C ILE A 200 2.35 -9.33 -5.07
N LYS A 201 2.28 -9.51 -6.39
CA LYS A 201 2.48 -8.40 -7.34
C LYS A 201 1.47 -7.28 -7.07
N GLY A 202 1.97 -6.05 -6.92
CA GLY A 202 1.13 -4.87 -6.71
C GLY A 202 0.90 -4.50 -5.25
N ILE A 203 1.41 -5.30 -4.30
CA ILE A 203 1.32 -5.05 -2.86
C ILE A 203 2.74 -4.82 -2.32
N PRO A 204 3.07 -3.59 -1.87
CA PRO A 204 4.37 -3.34 -1.27
C PRO A 204 4.51 -4.02 0.09
N SER A 205 5.69 -4.55 0.36
CA SER A 205 6.10 -5.08 1.66
C SER A 205 6.63 -3.99 2.60
N PHE A 206 7.31 -2.99 2.03
CA PHE A 206 8.08 -1.96 2.72
C PHE A 206 9.05 -2.49 3.78
N SER A 207 9.56 -3.70 3.58
CA SER A 207 10.39 -4.43 4.56
C SER A 207 11.87 -4.02 4.54
N LYS A 208 12.29 -3.19 3.57
CA LYS A 208 13.71 -2.95 3.27
C LYS A 208 14.41 -1.84 4.08
N ILE A 209 13.71 -1.00 4.85
CA ILE A 209 14.36 0.02 5.70
C ILE A 209 14.57 -0.51 7.14
N ALA A 210 15.22 -1.66 7.26
CA ALA A 210 15.71 -2.17 8.53
C ALA A 210 17.22 -2.39 8.45
N ALA A 211 17.98 -1.28 8.49
CA ALA A 211 19.38 -1.22 8.87
C ALA A 211 19.76 0.22 9.24
#